data_AF-A0A7C4BR70-F1
#
_entry.id   AF-A0A7C4BR70-F1
#
_cell.length_a   1.000
_cell.length_b   1.000
_cell.length_c   1.000
_cell.angle_alpha   90.00
_cell.angle_beta   90.00
_cell.angle_gamma   90.00
#
_symmetry.space_group_name_H-M   'P 1'
#
loop_
_entity.id
_entity.type
_entity.pdbx_description
1 polymer ?
#
loop_
_entity_poly.entity_id
_entity_poly.type
_entity_poly.pdbx_seq_one_letter_code
_entity_poly.pdbx_strand_id
1 'polypeptide(L)'
;MSNPVFSPDSNHIAYIAKKNNRFFVVFDGKERDERYDEIAKLSLVFTADSNHLAFSARNAGKWFVVIDGIEMAKYDFIIDIKANPEKTDAIRYLALKDNTVYLIEEKAINTKLDEVTRQKLQALESAHDAGILNDEEYNRKKAELLSQSAITPQTTASSEIPSVISLPQKKQGKTYNSSNGFSFWYPDDWNIKDEEGSIQIIPSNPTMSGGVVVELYYVIMEDIIGTNISQPYDPQIIEYLSGQLQSLSPNLQLTGKPTPVKTNSGDGTMLDWEVTSPTGDVVMARAFVNIINEKALIVLGMGLKNTILSRDQVIRQIFTSLGIGKAQMDINKSESIQPVSSSQIGAGEVGDPNWGFKFTPPESWKYQKNTSMIILGHDTIAGMILVMPHISKNIQELQSQMQDGLQEDETQLMLTGTLKTMGDNILYGDYNGVIDGQQVKARGIGTLSQYGGGAIIIAVTTPDKYSIQLINPAETIAKSMQYFKVDVSSELMQHFVGTWTNYTKNTSTQITLSKDGSFSENYEASYSGNFSNQYGNDMGGWGTARQDQSQGRWTVRGDRQQGTIIITKNNGEQITLEYKVHVEKGETFWNEYLFNGDLYGKK
;
A
#
# COMPACT_ATOMS: atom_id res chain seq x y z
N MET A 1 20.20 4.32 32.92
CA MET A 1 19.09 5.16 33.40
C MET A 1 17.97 5.07 32.37
N SER A 2 16.72 4.97 32.81
CA SER A 2 15.54 5.13 31.94
C SER A 2 15.14 6.61 31.92
N ASN A 3 14.29 7.01 30.98
CA ASN A 3 13.56 8.26 31.14
C ASN A 3 12.59 8.13 32.33
N PRO A 4 12.30 9.22 33.07
CA PRO A 4 11.24 9.21 34.06
C PRO A 4 9.87 9.08 33.39
N VAL A 5 8.95 8.44 34.10
CA VAL A 5 7.54 8.27 33.71
C VAL A 5 6.69 9.06 34.69
N PHE A 6 5.74 9.84 34.17
CA PHE A 6 4.73 10.54 34.95
C PHE A 6 3.44 9.73 34.98
N SER A 7 2.64 9.87 36.03
CA SER A 7 1.25 9.40 36.04
C SER A 7 0.39 10.17 35.03
N PRO A 8 -0.75 9.60 34.56
CA PRO A 8 -1.67 10.30 33.67
C PRO A 8 -2.12 11.68 34.16
N ASP A 9 -2.33 11.84 35.46
CA ASP A 9 -2.67 13.11 36.11
C ASP A 9 -1.46 14.04 36.37
N SER A 10 -0.24 13.59 36.04
CA SER A 10 1.05 14.26 36.27
C SER A 10 1.41 14.57 37.73
N ASN A 11 0.69 14.02 38.72
CA ASN A 11 0.98 14.23 40.15
C ASN A 11 2.11 13.33 40.69
N HIS A 12 2.37 12.19 40.05
CA HIS A 12 3.38 11.22 40.48
C HIS A 12 4.48 11.04 39.42
N ILE A 13 5.69 10.71 39.87
CA ILE A 13 6.85 10.45 39.01
C ILE A 13 7.63 9.21 39.46
N ALA A 14 7.96 8.35 38.50
CA ALA A 14 8.74 7.13 38.72
C ALA A 14 9.94 7.01 37.76
N TYR A 15 11.08 6.50 38.23
CA TYR A 15 12.22 6.19 37.36
C TYR A 15 13.09 5.04 37.90
N ILE A 16 13.83 4.39 37.00
CA ILE A 16 14.73 3.28 37.34
C ILE A 16 16.13 3.81 37.67
N ALA A 17 16.60 3.50 38.88
CA ALA A 17 17.95 3.75 39.35
C ALA A 17 18.73 2.43 39.56
N LYS A 18 20.05 2.53 39.69
CA LYS A 18 20.95 1.38 39.94
C LYS A 18 22.02 1.75 40.98
N LYS A 19 22.19 0.92 42.01
CA LYS A 19 23.11 1.13 43.15
C LYS A 19 23.58 -0.23 43.63
N ASN A 20 24.86 -0.37 43.95
CA ASN A 20 25.49 -1.64 44.38
C ASN A 20 25.18 -2.82 43.43
N ASN A 21 25.25 -2.56 42.12
CA ASN A 21 24.91 -3.46 41.01
C ASN A 21 23.44 -3.96 40.94
N ARG A 22 22.53 -3.57 41.84
CA ARG A 22 21.09 -3.90 41.79
C ARG A 22 20.28 -2.70 41.30
N PHE A 23 19.20 -2.98 40.57
CA PHE A 23 18.23 -1.98 40.11
C PHE A 23 17.13 -1.77 41.16
N PHE A 24 16.55 -0.58 41.19
CA PHE A 24 15.41 -0.22 42.04
C PHE A 24 14.63 0.93 41.41
N VAL A 25 13.39 1.12 41.88
CA VAL A 25 12.55 2.25 41.46
C VAL A 25 12.65 3.37 42.47
N VAL A 26 12.77 4.60 41.98
CA VAL A 26 12.50 5.81 42.75
C VAL A 26 11.10 6.27 42.41
N PHE A 27 10.27 6.49 43.43
CA PHE A 27 8.88 6.93 43.32
C PHE A 27 8.69 8.20 44.15
N ASP A 28 8.23 9.29 43.53
CA ASP A 28 8.09 10.62 44.15
C ASP A 28 9.32 11.06 44.96
N GLY A 29 10.51 10.85 44.36
CA GLY A 29 11.80 11.19 44.95
C GLY A 29 12.29 10.25 46.07
N LYS A 30 11.54 9.21 46.44
CA LYS A 30 11.93 8.22 47.46
C LYS A 30 12.45 6.94 46.80
N GLU A 31 13.66 6.50 47.20
CA GLU A 31 14.14 5.15 46.84
C GLU A 31 13.15 4.12 47.44
N ARG A 32 12.60 3.20 46.65
CA ARG A 32 11.96 1.99 47.18
C ARG A 32 13.03 1.08 47.80
N ASP A 33 12.68 0.19 48.72
CA ASP A 33 13.63 -0.71 49.40
C ASP A 33 13.92 -1.99 48.60
N GLU A 34 12.98 -2.39 47.72
CA GLU A 34 13.11 -3.55 46.86
C GLU A 34 14.26 -3.39 45.85
N ARG A 35 15.04 -4.46 45.65
CA ARG A 35 16.25 -4.48 44.80
C ARG A 35 16.17 -5.66 43.84
N TYR A 36 16.53 -5.45 42.58
CA TYR A 36 16.38 -6.44 41.49
C TYR A 36 17.69 -6.65 40.71
N ASP A 37 17.86 -7.82 40.07
CA ASP A 37 18.98 -8.07 39.15
C ASP A 37 18.84 -7.22 37.88
N GLU A 38 17.60 -7.04 37.42
CA GLU A 38 17.24 -6.21 36.28
C GLU A 38 15.83 -5.63 36.47
N ILE A 39 15.58 -4.44 35.91
CA ILE A 39 14.23 -3.90 35.68
C ILE A 39 14.17 -3.54 34.20
N ALA A 40 13.13 -3.99 33.49
CA ALA A 40 13.03 -3.75 32.06
C ALA A 40 12.89 -2.25 31.77
N LYS A 41 13.77 -1.72 30.91
CA LYS A 41 14.05 -0.28 30.75
C LYS A 41 12.84 0.58 30.35
N LEU A 42 11.80 -0.03 29.76
CA LEU A 42 10.56 0.63 29.30
C LEU A 42 9.29 0.06 29.97
N SER A 43 9.42 -0.58 31.14
CA SER A 43 8.32 -1.30 31.80
C SER A 43 7.58 -0.52 32.90
N LEU A 44 8.08 0.67 33.30
CA LEU A 44 7.39 1.52 34.27
C LEU A 44 6.07 2.02 33.68
N VAL A 45 4.95 1.71 34.31
CA VAL A 45 3.62 2.13 33.89
C VAL A 45 2.73 2.41 35.09
N PHE A 46 1.93 3.48 34.99
CA PHE A 46 0.87 3.78 35.95
C PHE A 46 -0.46 3.19 35.48
N THR A 47 -1.34 2.83 36.41
CA THR A 47 -2.76 2.59 36.11
C THR A 47 -3.42 3.85 35.54
N ALA A 48 -4.52 3.69 34.80
CA ALA A 48 -5.17 4.82 34.14
C ALA A 48 -5.83 5.80 35.14
N ASP A 49 -6.15 5.34 36.35
CA ASP A 49 -6.58 6.18 37.48
C ASP A 49 -5.44 6.94 38.19
N SER A 50 -4.19 6.80 37.73
CA SER A 50 -2.97 7.38 38.29
C SER A 50 -2.53 6.87 39.68
N ASN A 51 -3.28 5.98 40.33
CA ASN A 51 -3.06 5.63 41.74
C ASN A 51 -1.98 4.57 41.98
N HIS A 52 -1.71 3.70 41.00
CA HIS A 52 -0.87 2.51 41.17
C HIS A 52 0.29 2.50 40.18
N LEU A 53 1.46 2.06 40.64
CA LEU A 53 2.66 1.92 39.80
C LEU A 53 3.01 0.44 39.61
N ALA A 54 3.20 0.04 38.36
CA ALA A 54 3.72 -1.28 38.00
C ALA A 54 4.99 -1.22 37.16
N PHE A 55 5.80 -2.28 37.24
CA PHE A 55 6.99 -2.48 36.42
C PHE A 55 7.33 -3.96 36.28
N SER A 56 8.17 -4.31 35.30
CA SER A 56 8.70 -5.66 35.17
C SER A 56 10.14 -5.74 35.68
N ALA A 57 10.38 -6.71 36.56
CA ALA A 57 11.67 -6.96 37.16
C ALA A 57 12.12 -8.42 36.96
N ARG A 58 13.44 -8.64 37.04
CA ARG A 58 14.05 -9.96 37.10
C ARG A 58 14.81 -10.13 38.41
N ASN A 59 14.63 -11.27 39.05
CA ASN A 59 15.40 -11.69 40.22
C ASN A 59 15.63 -13.20 40.12
N ALA A 60 16.84 -13.67 40.43
CA ALA A 60 17.18 -15.11 40.39
C ALA A 60 16.85 -15.81 39.05
N GLY A 61 16.96 -15.08 37.93
CA GLY A 61 16.76 -15.62 36.58
C GLY A 61 15.31 -15.68 36.07
N LYS A 62 14.30 -15.44 36.93
CA LYS A 62 12.88 -15.37 36.52
C LYS A 62 12.40 -13.92 36.49
N TRP A 63 11.52 -13.62 35.54
CA TRP A 63 10.86 -12.32 35.41
C TRP A 63 9.49 -12.33 36.08
N PHE A 64 9.05 -11.19 36.58
CA PHE A 64 7.72 -11.00 37.14
C PHE A 64 7.31 -9.54 36.99
N VAL A 65 6.02 -9.28 37.20
CA VAL A 65 5.49 -7.92 37.36
C VAL A 65 5.47 -7.59 38.84
N VAL A 66 5.81 -6.34 39.17
CA VAL A 66 5.66 -5.76 40.50
C VAL A 66 4.56 -4.71 40.41
N ILE A 67 3.57 -4.76 41.29
CA ILE A 67 2.52 -3.73 41.43
C ILE A 67 2.61 -3.18 42.85
N ASP A 68 2.89 -1.88 43.00
CA ASP A 68 3.06 -1.18 44.30
C ASP A 68 4.02 -1.84 45.31
N GLY A 69 5.00 -2.61 44.82
CA GLY A 69 5.98 -3.35 45.64
C GLY A 69 5.57 -4.80 45.98
N ILE A 70 4.45 -5.28 45.42
CA ILE A 70 4.02 -6.69 45.48
C ILE A 70 4.52 -7.40 44.23
N GLU A 71 5.34 -8.44 44.42
CA GLU A 71 5.78 -9.32 43.33
C GLU A 71 4.64 -10.27 42.95
N MET A 72 4.25 -10.25 41.67
CA MET A 72 3.20 -11.11 41.12
C MET A 72 3.77 -12.49 40.77
N ALA A 73 3.05 -13.31 40.01
CA ALA A 73 3.57 -14.61 39.60
C ALA A 73 4.91 -14.51 38.83
N LYS A 74 5.73 -15.56 38.93
CA LYS A 74 7.03 -15.69 38.25
C LYS A 74 6.87 -16.36 36.88
N TYR A 75 7.67 -15.89 35.93
CA TYR A 75 7.63 -16.22 34.52
C TYR A 75 9.06 -16.35 33.95
N ASP A 76 9.22 -17.03 32.82
CA ASP A 76 10.47 -17.10 32.06
C ASP A 76 10.82 -15.74 31.44
N PHE A 77 9.80 -14.98 31.01
CA PHE A 77 9.94 -13.62 30.51
C PHE A 77 8.65 -12.81 30.70
N ILE A 78 8.76 -11.50 30.93
CA ILE A 78 7.63 -10.58 30.77
C ILE A 78 7.88 -9.79 29.47
N ILE A 79 6.97 -9.92 28.52
CA ILE A 79 7.16 -9.44 27.15
C ILE A 79 6.71 -7.97 27.02
N ASP A 80 5.57 -7.62 27.60
CA ASP A 80 5.00 -6.26 27.61
C ASP A 80 4.19 -6.05 28.90
N ILE A 81 4.07 -4.80 29.36
CA ILE A 81 3.27 -4.40 30.54
C ILE A 81 2.67 -3.01 30.30
N LYS A 82 1.34 -2.89 30.44
CA LYS A 82 0.59 -1.65 30.14
C LYS A 82 -0.58 -1.47 31.10
N ALA A 83 -1.02 -0.21 31.27
CA ALA A 83 -2.31 0.08 31.88
C ALA A 83 -3.44 -0.66 31.13
N ASN A 84 -4.46 -1.12 31.85
CA ASN A 84 -5.65 -1.66 31.23
C ASN A 84 -6.56 -0.49 30.77
N PRO A 85 -6.88 -0.36 29.47
CA PRO A 85 -7.72 0.74 28.99
C PRO A 85 -9.21 0.60 29.37
N GLU A 86 -9.65 -0.60 29.75
CA GLU A 86 -11.05 -0.90 30.11
C GLU A 86 -11.31 -0.89 31.62
N LYS A 87 -10.25 -1.01 32.42
CA LYS A 87 -10.29 -1.10 33.90
C LYS A 87 -9.27 -0.12 34.48
N THR A 88 -9.75 1.00 34.99
CA THR A 88 -8.89 2.13 35.38
C THR A 88 -7.91 1.80 36.49
N ASP A 89 -8.23 0.80 37.32
CA ASP A 89 -7.47 0.29 38.46
C ASP A 89 -6.76 -1.05 38.17
N ALA A 90 -6.40 -1.33 36.91
CA ALA A 90 -5.73 -2.58 36.52
C ALA A 90 -4.58 -2.41 35.53
N ILE A 91 -3.68 -3.41 35.55
CA ILE A 91 -2.54 -3.55 34.65
C ILE A 91 -2.74 -4.83 33.84
N ARG A 92 -2.39 -4.79 32.55
CA ARG A 92 -2.34 -5.98 31.69
C ARG A 92 -0.92 -6.21 31.20
N TYR A 93 -0.48 -7.46 31.18
CA TYR A 93 0.85 -7.83 30.74
C TYR A 93 0.87 -9.17 30.02
N LEU A 94 1.90 -9.35 29.20
CA LEU A 94 2.17 -10.60 28.49
C LEU A 94 3.35 -11.29 29.16
N ALA A 95 3.18 -12.55 29.50
CA ALA A 95 4.18 -13.31 30.23
C ALA A 95 4.39 -14.69 29.62
N LEU A 96 5.66 -15.06 29.40
CA LEU A 96 6.06 -16.38 28.94
C LEU A 96 6.33 -17.27 30.16
N LYS A 97 5.60 -18.38 30.32
CA LYS A 97 5.95 -19.46 31.27
C LYS A 97 5.82 -20.80 30.57
N ASP A 98 6.80 -21.68 30.74
CA ASP A 98 6.83 -23.05 30.19
C ASP A 98 6.57 -23.07 28.67
N ASN A 99 7.22 -22.13 27.97
CA ASN A 99 7.03 -21.83 26.55
C ASN A 99 5.55 -21.65 26.14
N THR A 100 4.77 -20.99 27.00
CA THR A 100 3.40 -20.56 26.72
C THR A 100 3.27 -19.07 27.06
N VAL A 101 2.71 -18.27 26.15
CA VAL A 101 2.43 -16.85 26.40
C VAL A 101 1.04 -16.68 27.00
N TYR A 102 1.00 -16.13 28.20
CA TYR A 102 -0.21 -15.77 28.93
C TYR A 102 -0.46 -14.27 28.82
N LEU A 103 -1.68 -13.88 28.43
CA LEU A 103 -2.21 -12.54 28.71
C LEU A 103 -2.79 -12.56 30.11
N ILE A 104 -2.22 -11.76 31.01
CA ILE A 104 -2.65 -11.64 32.39
C ILE A 104 -3.17 -10.22 32.63
N GLU A 105 -4.35 -10.13 33.22
CA GLU A 105 -4.89 -8.88 33.76
C GLU A 105 -4.86 -8.96 35.28
N GLU A 106 -4.00 -8.17 35.92
CA GLU A 106 -3.99 -8.03 37.37
C GLU A 106 -4.69 -6.74 37.75
N LYS A 107 -5.70 -6.87 38.62
CA LYS A 107 -6.30 -5.72 39.26
C LYS A 107 -5.29 -5.17 40.29
N ALA A 108 -4.96 -3.89 40.21
CA ALA A 108 -4.22 -3.23 41.28
C ALA A 108 -5.14 -3.11 42.49
N ILE A 109 -4.92 -3.95 43.50
CA ILE A 109 -5.75 -3.94 44.70
C ILE A 109 -5.20 -2.89 45.66
N ASN A 110 -5.98 -1.86 45.95
CA ASN A 110 -5.61 -0.79 46.89
C ASN A 110 -5.65 -1.23 48.37
N THR A 111 -5.35 -2.50 48.64
CA THR A 111 -5.09 -3.00 49.99
C THR A 111 -3.61 -2.76 50.30
N LYS A 112 -3.37 -1.92 51.31
CA LYS A 112 -2.21 -2.13 52.20
C LYS A 112 -2.35 -3.54 52.76
N LEU A 113 -1.73 -4.54 52.12
CA LEU A 113 -1.64 -5.89 52.68
C LEU A 113 -1.02 -5.76 54.07
N ASP A 114 -1.71 -6.29 55.07
CA ASP A 114 -1.09 -6.43 56.38
C ASP A 114 0.11 -7.38 56.29
N GLU A 115 1.06 -7.17 57.21
CA GLU A 115 2.34 -7.87 57.17
C GLU A 115 2.18 -9.38 57.36
N VAL A 116 1.11 -9.81 58.05
CA VAL A 116 0.73 -11.21 58.26
C VAL A 116 0.32 -11.85 56.93
N THR A 117 -0.43 -11.16 56.10
CA THR A 117 -0.86 -11.63 54.78
C THR A 117 0.31 -11.65 53.79
N ARG A 118 1.21 -10.66 53.84
CA ARG A 118 2.46 -10.65 53.06
C ARG A 118 3.35 -11.84 53.42
N GLN A 119 3.53 -12.13 54.71
CA GLN A 119 4.28 -13.30 55.20
C GLN A 119 3.64 -14.64 54.78
N LYS A 120 2.30 -14.75 54.84
CA LYS A 120 1.59 -15.97 54.41
C LYS A 120 1.75 -16.24 52.91
N LEU A 121 1.69 -15.21 52.07
CA LEU A 121 1.93 -15.34 50.63
C LEU A 121 3.38 -15.77 50.33
N GLN A 122 4.36 -15.18 51.02
CA GLN A 122 5.77 -15.52 50.87
C GLN A 122 6.08 -16.96 51.33
N ALA A 123 5.44 -17.44 52.40
CA ALA A 123 5.53 -18.82 52.85
C ALA A 123 4.85 -19.80 51.88
N LEU A 124 3.72 -19.42 51.29
CA LEU A 124 3.03 -20.21 50.27
C LEU A 124 3.89 -20.38 49.01
N GLU A 125 4.53 -19.29 48.57
CA GLU A 125 5.45 -19.30 47.44
C GLU A 125 6.72 -20.11 47.71
N SER A 126 7.29 -19.98 48.92
CA SER A 126 8.43 -20.82 49.33
C SER A 126 8.08 -22.32 49.34
N ALA A 127 6.84 -22.69 49.63
CA ALA A 127 6.37 -24.07 49.58
C ALA A 127 6.12 -24.58 48.14
N HIS A 128 5.76 -23.70 47.21
CA HIS A 128 5.66 -24.02 45.77
C HIS A 128 7.05 -24.13 45.13
N ASP A 129 7.95 -23.17 45.37
CA ASP A 129 9.35 -23.21 44.93
C ASP A 129 10.10 -24.44 45.49
N ALA A 130 9.71 -24.95 46.66
CA ALA A 130 10.24 -26.20 47.25
C ALA A 130 9.58 -27.48 46.71
N GLY A 131 8.63 -27.40 45.77
CA GLY A 131 7.92 -28.54 45.19
C GLY A 131 6.92 -29.24 46.12
N ILE A 132 6.57 -28.62 47.25
CA ILE A 132 5.60 -29.15 48.23
C ILE A 132 4.15 -28.88 47.78
N LEU A 133 3.95 -27.80 47.02
CA LEU A 133 2.68 -27.46 46.36
C LEU A 133 2.86 -27.51 44.85
N ASN A 134 1.89 -28.11 44.14
CA ASN A 134 1.82 -27.98 42.68
C ASN A 134 1.19 -26.62 42.28
N ASP A 135 1.31 -26.25 41.00
CA ASP A 135 0.81 -24.95 40.50
C ASP A 135 -0.69 -24.73 40.77
N GLU A 136 -1.51 -25.76 40.65
CA GLU A 136 -2.97 -25.66 40.82
C GLU A 136 -3.34 -25.38 42.28
N GLU A 137 -2.68 -26.08 43.23
CA GLU A 137 -2.84 -25.83 44.67
C GLU A 137 -2.25 -24.50 45.12
N TYR A 138 -1.11 -24.09 44.57
CA TYR A 138 -0.51 -22.78 44.85
C TYR A 138 -1.45 -21.66 44.40
N ASN A 139 -1.94 -21.71 43.16
CA ASN A 139 -2.84 -20.70 42.61
C ASN A 139 -4.16 -20.64 43.38
N ARG A 140 -4.77 -21.80 43.74
CA ARG A 140 -5.97 -21.85 44.58
C ARG A 140 -5.73 -21.19 45.95
N LYS A 141 -4.67 -21.57 46.66
CA LYS A 141 -4.36 -21.03 48.01
C LYS A 141 -3.98 -19.54 47.97
N LYS A 142 -3.34 -19.08 46.90
CA LYS A 142 -3.03 -17.65 46.66
C LYS A 142 -4.30 -16.85 46.47
N ALA A 143 -5.22 -17.33 45.63
CA ALA A 143 -6.54 -16.72 45.44
C ALA A 143 -7.38 -16.73 46.73
N GLU A 144 -7.35 -17.80 47.52
CA GLU A 144 -8.02 -17.88 48.83
C GLU A 144 -7.46 -16.85 49.83
N LEU A 145 -6.13 -16.69 49.94
CA LEU A 145 -5.52 -15.69 50.83
C LEU A 145 -5.85 -14.24 50.43
N LEU A 146 -5.86 -13.97 49.13
CA LEU A 146 -6.21 -12.64 48.60
C LEU A 146 -7.71 -12.35 48.74
N SER A 147 -8.58 -13.34 48.53
CA SER A 147 -10.04 -13.17 48.66
C SER A 147 -10.54 -13.14 50.12
N GLN A 148 -9.88 -13.83 51.05
CA GLN A 148 -10.15 -13.68 52.50
C GLN A 148 -9.80 -12.28 53.03
N SER A 149 -8.97 -11.53 52.30
CA SER A 149 -8.65 -10.13 52.59
C SER A 149 -9.65 -9.13 51.95
N ALA A 150 -10.63 -9.62 51.19
CA ALA A 150 -11.62 -8.82 50.48
C ALA A 150 -13.03 -8.97 51.11
N ILE A 151 -13.66 -7.85 51.47
CA ILE A 151 -14.99 -7.82 52.07
C ILE A 151 -16.06 -8.03 50.98
N THR A 152 -16.97 -8.99 51.19
CA THR A 152 -18.12 -9.36 50.33
C THR A 152 -19.37 -8.50 50.64
N PRO A 153 -20.52 -8.54 49.90
CA PRO A 153 -21.09 -9.63 49.08
C PRO A 153 -21.47 -9.16 47.63
N GLN A 154 -22.32 -9.80 46.79
CA GLN A 154 -23.31 -10.90 46.94
C GLN A 154 -23.42 -11.76 45.66
N THR A 155 -24.42 -12.64 45.59
CA THR A 155 -24.58 -13.78 44.66
C THR A 155 -25.77 -13.61 43.70
N THR A 156 -25.68 -14.12 42.47
CA THR A 156 -26.73 -14.96 41.84
C THR A 156 -26.14 -15.84 40.75
N ALA A 157 -26.56 -17.11 40.72
CA ALA A 157 -26.17 -18.07 39.69
C ALA A 157 -27.39 -18.52 38.90
N SER A 158 -27.21 -18.80 37.60
CA SER A 158 -27.99 -19.83 36.91
C SER A 158 -27.15 -20.44 35.80
N SER A 159 -27.29 -21.74 35.62
CA SER A 159 -26.55 -22.56 34.66
C SER A 159 -27.47 -22.95 33.51
N GLU A 160 -27.03 -22.80 32.26
CA GLU A 160 -27.52 -23.65 31.15
C GLU A 160 -26.56 -23.67 29.95
N ILE A 161 -26.04 -24.87 29.67
CA ILE A 161 -25.35 -25.31 28.43
C ILE A 161 -25.75 -26.80 28.29
N PRO A 162 -26.01 -27.37 27.09
CA PRO A 162 -25.75 -26.84 25.74
C PRO A 162 -26.97 -26.78 24.80
N SER A 163 -26.92 -25.88 23.82
CA SER A 163 -27.61 -26.06 22.54
C SER A 163 -26.91 -25.29 21.42
N VAL A 164 -26.40 -26.05 20.45
CA VAL A 164 -26.11 -25.66 19.05
C VAL A 164 -25.65 -24.21 18.85
N ILE A 165 -24.32 -23.99 18.85
CA ILE A 165 -23.77 -22.83 18.13
C ILE A 165 -23.97 -23.11 16.64
N SER A 166 -25.09 -22.60 16.14
CA SER A 166 -25.37 -22.43 14.71
C SER A 166 -24.21 -21.70 14.04
N LEU A 167 -24.04 -21.94 12.73
CA LEU A 167 -23.03 -21.29 11.88
C LEU A 167 -22.85 -19.81 12.31
N PRO A 168 -21.64 -19.38 12.71
CA PRO A 168 -21.44 -17.99 13.10
C PRO A 168 -21.91 -17.13 11.94
N GLN A 169 -22.85 -16.23 12.23
CA GLN A 169 -23.52 -15.41 11.22
C GLN A 169 -22.47 -14.77 10.32
N LYS A 170 -22.78 -14.64 9.02
CA LYS A 170 -21.98 -13.85 8.08
C LYS A 170 -21.63 -12.54 8.77
N LYS A 171 -20.36 -12.37 9.16
CA LYS A 171 -19.89 -11.09 9.69
C LYS A 171 -20.29 -10.03 8.67
N GLN A 172 -20.82 -8.91 9.15
CA GLN A 172 -20.93 -7.75 8.29
C GLN A 172 -19.50 -7.35 7.89
N GLY A 173 -19.36 -6.83 6.68
CA GLY A 173 -18.04 -6.61 6.11
C GLY A 173 -18.12 -5.80 4.84
N LYS A 174 -16.99 -5.18 4.53
CA LYS A 174 -16.84 -4.14 3.52
C LYS A 174 -16.10 -4.72 2.32
N THR A 175 -16.42 -4.23 1.13
CA THR A 175 -15.63 -4.54 -0.07
C THR A 175 -14.52 -3.50 -0.19
N TYR A 176 -13.27 -3.93 -0.01
CA TYR A 176 -12.11 -3.16 -0.43
C TYR A 176 -12.02 -3.19 -1.95
N ASN A 177 -11.80 -2.03 -2.58
CA ASN A 177 -11.53 -1.92 -4.00
C ASN A 177 -10.16 -1.27 -4.16
N SER A 178 -9.20 -2.02 -4.70
CA SER A 178 -7.84 -1.54 -4.95
C SER A 178 -7.80 -0.63 -6.17
N SER A 179 -6.89 0.34 -6.15
CA SER A 179 -6.45 1.12 -7.32
C SER A 179 -6.00 0.24 -8.49
N ASN A 180 -5.44 -0.94 -8.21
CA ASN A 180 -4.98 -1.91 -9.21
C ASN A 180 -6.09 -2.84 -9.75
N GLY A 181 -7.36 -2.43 -9.65
CA GLY A 181 -8.49 -3.06 -10.36
C GLY A 181 -9.02 -4.36 -9.76
N PHE A 182 -8.55 -4.78 -8.58
CA PHE A 182 -9.08 -5.92 -7.83
C PHE A 182 -9.91 -5.49 -6.61
N SER A 183 -10.80 -6.37 -6.17
CA SER A 183 -11.59 -6.17 -4.95
C SER A 183 -11.61 -7.41 -4.08
N PHE A 184 -11.73 -7.24 -2.77
CA PHE A 184 -12.02 -8.31 -1.82
C PHE A 184 -12.90 -7.83 -0.67
N TRP A 185 -13.67 -8.75 -0.11
CA TRP A 185 -14.41 -8.55 1.13
C TRP A 185 -13.48 -8.68 2.34
N TYR A 186 -13.67 -7.83 3.35
CA TYR A 186 -13.03 -7.95 4.66
C TYR A 186 -14.02 -7.64 5.80
N PRO A 187 -13.78 -8.15 7.03
CA PRO A 187 -14.63 -7.86 8.18
C PRO A 187 -14.76 -6.35 8.44
N ASP A 188 -15.96 -5.88 8.80
CA ASP A 188 -16.22 -4.45 9.00
C ASP A 188 -15.47 -3.85 10.20
N ASP A 189 -15.15 -4.69 11.19
CA ASP A 189 -14.34 -4.37 12.36
C ASP A 189 -12.84 -4.33 12.06
N TRP A 190 -12.38 -4.91 10.95
CA TRP A 190 -10.96 -4.92 10.58
C TRP A 190 -10.59 -3.64 9.84
N ASN A 191 -9.35 -3.17 10.05
CA ASN A 191 -8.81 -2.00 9.39
C ASN A 191 -7.93 -2.42 8.21
N ILE A 192 -7.87 -1.57 7.19
CA ILE A 192 -6.94 -1.72 6.06
C ILE A 192 -6.02 -0.51 6.03
N LYS A 193 -4.74 -0.75 5.77
CA LYS A 193 -3.82 0.25 5.24
C LYS A 193 -3.39 -0.17 3.84
N ASP A 194 -3.57 0.72 2.90
CA ASP A 194 -2.98 0.59 1.56
C ASP A 194 -1.56 1.14 1.65
N GLU A 195 -0.55 0.27 1.49
CA GLU A 195 0.86 0.62 1.47
C GLU A 195 1.41 0.33 0.06
N GLU A 196 2.45 1.05 -0.36
CA GLU A 196 2.90 1.04 -1.76
C GLU A 196 3.35 -0.36 -2.23
N GLY A 197 2.50 -1.06 -2.99
CA GLY A 197 2.72 -2.44 -3.45
C GLY A 197 2.12 -3.55 -2.58
N SER A 198 1.55 -3.27 -1.40
CA SER A 198 0.89 -4.29 -0.58
C SER A 198 -0.16 -3.72 0.38
N ILE A 199 -1.28 -4.42 0.54
CA ILE A 199 -2.39 -3.97 1.38
C ILE A 199 -2.30 -4.68 2.73
N GLN A 200 -1.94 -3.95 3.79
CA GLN A 200 -1.93 -4.48 5.15
C GLN A 200 -3.36 -4.59 5.68
N ILE A 201 -3.77 -5.80 6.05
CA ILE A 201 -5.02 -6.07 6.74
C ILE A 201 -4.72 -6.18 8.24
N ILE A 202 -5.36 -5.35 9.04
CA ILE A 202 -5.15 -5.24 10.48
C ILE A 202 -6.43 -5.69 11.19
N PRO A 203 -6.43 -6.84 11.88
CA PRO A 203 -7.56 -7.26 12.69
C PRO A 203 -7.99 -6.18 13.70
N SER A 204 -9.28 -6.12 14.02
CA SER A 204 -9.83 -5.32 15.13
C SER A 204 -9.12 -5.60 16.46
N ASN A 205 -8.73 -6.85 16.65
CA ASN A 205 -8.09 -7.40 17.83
C ASN A 205 -6.74 -8.05 17.46
N PRO A 206 -5.73 -7.29 16.98
CA PRO A 206 -4.49 -7.88 16.50
C PRO A 206 -3.68 -8.44 17.67
N THR A 207 -3.12 -9.63 17.47
CA THR A 207 -2.32 -10.36 18.44
C THR A 207 -1.06 -9.57 18.74
N MET A 208 -0.94 -9.10 19.97
CA MET A 208 0.21 -8.36 20.46
C MET A 208 1.20 -9.31 21.14
N SER A 209 2.49 -9.10 20.92
CA SER A 209 3.57 -9.62 21.76
C SER A 209 4.68 -8.57 21.84
N GLY A 210 5.16 -8.28 23.05
CA GLY A 210 6.09 -7.17 23.26
C GLY A 210 5.51 -5.77 22.99
N GLY A 211 4.18 -5.66 22.94
CA GLY A 211 3.51 -4.42 22.55
C GLY A 211 3.59 -4.10 21.06
N VAL A 212 4.20 -5.00 20.29
CA VAL A 212 4.23 -5.00 18.83
C VAL A 212 3.16 -5.97 18.34
N VAL A 213 2.53 -5.64 17.21
CA VAL A 213 1.64 -6.57 16.51
C VAL A 213 2.49 -7.73 15.97
N VAL A 214 2.19 -8.96 16.41
CA VAL A 214 2.86 -10.20 15.96
C VAL A 214 1.95 -11.13 15.15
N GLU A 215 0.87 -10.58 14.61
CA GLU A 215 0.22 -11.12 13.41
C GLU A 215 0.17 -10.04 12.33
N LEU A 216 0.82 -10.29 11.20
CA LEU A 216 0.74 -9.44 10.01
C LEU A 216 -0.07 -10.16 8.94
N TYR A 217 -0.97 -9.44 8.27
CA TYR A 217 -1.66 -9.92 7.08
C TYR A 217 -1.47 -8.92 5.95
N TYR A 218 -1.15 -9.44 4.77
CA TYR A 218 -1.00 -8.65 3.56
C TYR A 218 -1.77 -9.30 2.42
N VAL A 219 -2.40 -8.46 1.59
CA VAL A 219 -2.79 -8.83 0.23
C VAL A 219 -1.76 -8.23 -0.70
N ILE A 220 -1.08 -9.10 -1.44
CA ILE A 220 -0.01 -8.77 -2.37
C ILE A 220 -0.47 -9.17 -3.77
N MET A 221 -0.12 -8.37 -4.77
CA MET A 221 -0.38 -8.63 -6.18
C MET A 221 0.93 -8.49 -6.93
N GLU A 222 1.34 -9.56 -7.61
CA GLU A 222 2.58 -9.62 -8.39
C GLU A 222 2.25 -9.82 -9.87
N ASP A 223 2.88 -9.06 -10.75
CA ASP A 223 2.81 -9.32 -12.19
C ASP A 223 3.72 -10.49 -12.56
N ILE A 224 3.16 -11.53 -13.18
CA ILE A 224 3.90 -12.69 -13.68
C ILE A 224 4.05 -12.67 -15.22
N ILE A 225 3.74 -11.53 -15.84
CA ILE A 225 3.85 -11.25 -17.27
C ILE A 225 5.30 -11.50 -17.73
N GLY A 226 5.47 -12.29 -18.80
CA GLY A 226 6.79 -12.66 -19.32
C GLY A 226 7.50 -13.79 -18.56
N THR A 227 6.87 -14.37 -17.54
CA THR A 227 7.32 -15.63 -16.92
C THR A 227 6.59 -16.85 -17.52
N ASN A 228 7.07 -18.06 -17.24
CA ASN A 228 6.38 -19.30 -17.65
C ASN A 228 5.38 -19.81 -16.60
N ILE A 229 5.09 -18.99 -15.57
CA ILE A 229 4.26 -19.36 -14.42
C ILE A 229 2.79 -19.46 -14.86
N SER A 230 2.18 -20.63 -14.66
CA SER A 230 0.80 -20.90 -15.07
C SER A 230 -0.05 -21.59 -14.02
N GLN A 231 0.50 -21.89 -12.84
CA GLN A 231 -0.17 -22.60 -11.75
C GLN A 231 0.13 -21.93 -10.41
N PRO A 232 -0.82 -21.84 -9.45
CA PRO A 232 -0.63 -21.13 -8.17
C PRO A 232 0.36 -21.83 -7.21
N TYR A 233 0.79 -23.05 -7.54
CA TYR A 233 1.79 -23.84 -6.81
C TYR A 233 3.10 -24.01 -7.60
N ASP A 234 3.34 -23.15 -8.60
CA ASP A 234 4.57 -23.17 -9.41
C ASP A 234 5.82 -22.99 -8.51
N PRO A 235 6.89 -23.79 -8.70
CA PRO A 235 8.12 -23.65 -7.93
C PRO A 235 8.69 -22.23 -7.88
N GLN A 236 8.55 -21.43 -8.95
CA GLN A 236 9.04 -20.05 -9.00
C GLN A 236 8.30 -19.14 -8.00
N ILE A 237 6.98 -19.34 -7.82
CA ILE A 237 6.20 -18.62 -6.79
C ILE A 237 6.63 -19.06 -5.39
N ILE A 238 6.83 -20.37 -5.19
CA ILE A 238 7.23 -20.93 -3.89
C ILE A 238 8.61 -20.40 -3.48
N GLU A 239 9.56 -20.32 -4.42
CA GLU A 239 10.90 -19.78 -4.20
C GLU A 239 10.85 -18.27 -3.89
N TYR A 240 10.07 -17.49 -4.65
CA TYR A 240 9.84 -16.06 -4.40
C TYR A 240 9.30 -15.80 -2.99
N LEU A 241 8.19 -16.46 -2.62
CA LEU A 241 7.56 -16.31 -1.30
C LEU A 241 8.48 -16.77 -0.18
N SER A 242 9.24 -17.86 -0.39
CA SER A 242 10.23 -18.33 0.59
C SER A 242 11.33 -17.29 0.82
N GLY A 243 11.85 -16.66 -0.23
CA GLY A 243 12.86 -15.61 -0.13
C GLY A 243 12.36 -14.37 0.62
N GLN A 244 11.14 -13.90 0.30
CA GLN A 244 10.52 -12.77 1.00
C GLN A 244 10.33 -13.09 2.50
N LEU A 245 9.79 -14.28 2.83
CA LEU A 245 9.59 -14.71 4.20
C LEU A 245 10.89 -14.93 4.98
N GLN A 246 11.94 -15.42 4.32
CA GLN A 246 13.27 -15.58 4.93
C GLN A 246 13.97 -14.24 5.18
N SER A 247 13.65 -13.18 4.45
CA SER A 247 14.13 -11.83 4.78
C SER A 247 13.57 -11.33 6.12
N LEU A 248 12.34 -11.73 6.47
CA LEU A 248 11.68 -11.40 7.74
C LEU A 248 12.06 -12.37 8.88
N SER A 249 12.26 -13.66 8.56
CA SER A 249 12.68 -14.69 9.49
C SER A 249 13.57 -15.73 8.79
N PRO A 250 14.92 -15.62 8.88
CA PRO A 250 15.86 -16.42 8.08
C PRO A 250 15.75 -17.94 8.18
N ASN A 251 15.08 -18.45 9.23
CA ASN A 251 14.94 -19.88 9.50
C ASN A 251 13.55 -20.44 9.11
N LEU A 252 12.69 -19.65 8.45
CA LEU A 252 11.38 -20.12 7.98
C LEU A 252 11.52 -21.14 6.85
N GLN A 253 10.87 -22.30 6.98
CA GLN A 253 10.93 -23.39 6.01
C GLN A 253 9.52 -23.82 5.56
N LEU A 254 9.36 -24.13 4.27
CA LEU A 254 8.10 -24.63 3.72
C LEU A 254 7.75 -25.98 4.37
N THR A 255 6.51 -26.10 4.82
CA THR A 255 5.95 -27.28 5.48
C THR A 255 4.79 -27.87 4.68
N GLY A 256 4.73 -29.20 4.62
CA GLY A 256 3.69 -29.91 3.90
C GLY A 256 3.81 -29.80 2.37
N LYS A 257 2.69 -30.00 1.68
CA LYS A 257 2.56 -29.85 0.22
C LYS A 257 1.52 -28.77 -0.10
N PRO A 258 1.61 -28.09 -1.26
CA PRO A 258 0.59 -27.15 -1.70
C PRO A 258 -0.81 -27.77 -1.63
N THR A 259 -1.70 -27.14 -0.88
CA THR A 259 -3.06 -27.65 -0.63
C THR A 259 -4.04 -26.91 -1.54
N PRO A 260 -4.76 -27.58 -2.46
CA PRO A 260 -5.69 -26.91 -3.36
C PRO A 260 -6.82 -26.18 -2.61
N VAL A 261 -7.16 -24.98 -3.07
CA VAL A 261 -8.26 -24.15 -2.54
C VAL A 261 -9.11 -23.70 -3.72
N LYS A 262 -10.41 -23.96 -3.70
CA LYS A 262 -11.35 -23.46 -4.72
C LYS A 262 -11.68 -21.99 -4.44
N THR A 263 -11.60 -21.13 -5.47
CA THR A 263 -12.04 -19.73 -5.39
C THR A 263 -13.17 -19.47 -6.39
N ASN A 264 -13.77 -18.27 -6.34
CA ASN A 264 -14.76 -17.82 -7.32
C ASN A 264 -14.12 -17.39 -8.66
N SER A 265 -12.80 -17.31 -8.71
CA SER A 265 -12.00 -16.67 -9.77
C SER A 265 -10.98 -17.61 -10.43
N GLY A 266 -10.77 -18.82 -9.89
CA GLY A 266 -9.94 -19.86 -10.49
C GLY A 266 -9.52 -20.94 -9.48
N ASP A 267 -8.52 -21.74 -9.86
CA ASP A 267 -7.85 -22.64 -8.93
C ASP A 267 -6.85 -21.87 -8.07
N GLY A 268 -6.89 -22.09 -6.76
CA GLY A 268 -5.96 -21.53 -5.79
C GLY A 268 -5.18 -22.61 -5.05
N THR A 269 -4.14 -22.21 -4.32
CA THR A 269 -3.37 -23.08 -3.44
C THR A 269 -3.11 -22.41 -2.10
N MET A 270 -2.90 -23.23 -1.07
CA MET A 270 -2.43 -22.80 0.25
C MET A 270 -1.05 -23.40 0.51
N LEU A 271 -0.13 -22.56 0.98
CA LEU A 271 1.25 -22.86 1.32
C LEU A 271 1.50 -22.45 2.78
N ASP A 272 2.15 -23.31 3.56
CA ASP A 272 2.52 -23.05 4.95
C ASP A 272 4.03 -23.12 5.11
N TRP A 273 4.62 -22.11 5.76
CA TRP A 273 6.00 -22.15 6.24
C TRP A 273 5.98 -22.06 7.76
N GLU A 274 6.89 -22.77 8.41
CA GLU A 274 7.04 -22.74 9.86
C GLU A 274 8.52 -22.55 10.24
N VAL A 275 8.75 -21.87 11.36
CA VAL A 275 9.99 -21.99 12.13
C VAL A 275 9.62 -22.27 13.57
N THR A 276 10.24 -23.31 14.13
CA THR A 276 10.27 -23.50 15.58
C THR A 276 11.42 -22.68 16.14
N SER A 277 11.09 -21.67 16.95
CA SER A 277 12.08 -20.89 17.69
C SER A 277 12.87 -21.79 18.66
N PRO A 278 14.07 -21.38 19.11
CA PRO A 278 14.85 -22.15 20.09
C PRO A 278 14.15 -22.42 21.44
N THR A 279 13.07 -21.70 21.74
CA THR A 279 12.27 -21.88 22.96
C THR A 279 11.15 -22.91 22.79
N GLY A 280 10.67 -23.12 21.55
CA GLY A 280 9.63 -24.09 21.20
C GLY A 280 8.42 -23.48 20.47
N ASP A 281 8.29 -22.16 20.46
CA ASP A 281 7.19 -21.46 19.78
C ASP A 281 7.31 -21.62 18.27
N VAL A 282 6.20 -21.98 17.62
CA VAL A 282 6.11 -22.11 16.16
C VAL A 282 5.52 -20.83 15.57
N VAL A 283 6.35 -20.08 14.86
CA VAL A 283 5.92 -18.99 13.98
C VAL A 283 5.54 -19.62 12.64
N MET A 284 4.33 -19.35 12.18
CA MET A 284 3.80 -19.79 10.89
C MET A 284 3.66 -18.57 9.97
N ALA A 285 4.00 -18.76 8.70
CA ALA A 285 3.46 -17.97 7.61
C ALA A 285 2.55 -18.86 6.75
N ARG A 286 1.34 -18.39 6.44
CA ARG A 286 0.39 -19.05 5.53
C ARG A 286 0.12 -18.12 4.36
N ALA A 287 0.37 -18.58 3.14
CA ALA A 287 0.00 -17.89 1.92
C ALA A 287 -1.13 -18.63 1.21
N PHE A 288 -2.13 -17.87 0.76
CA PHE A 288 -3.11 -18.32 -0.24
C PHE A 288 -2.77 -17.66 -1.57
N VAL A 289 -2.57 -18.46 -2.61
CA VAL A 289 -2.15 -17.99 -3.94
C VAL A 289 -3.21 -18.36 -4.98
N ASN A 290 -3.58 -17.42 -5.85
CA ASN A 290 -4.40 -17.66 -7.03
C ASN A 290 -3.83 -16.84 -8.20
N ILE A 291 -3.98 -17.34 -9.44
CA ILE A 291 -3.53 -16.65 -10.65
C ILE A 291 -4.75 -16.24 -11.46
N ILE A 292 -4.81 -14.97 -11.84
CA ILE A 292 -5.86 -14.39 -12.69
C ILE A 292 -5.19 -13.42 -13.65
N ASN A 293 -5.43 -13.55 -14.96
CA ASN A 293 -5.00 -12.59 -15.99
C ASN A 293 -3.52 -12.16 -15.88
N GLU A 294 -2.60 -13.13 -15.83
CA GLU A 294 -1.15 -12.89 -15.74
C GLU A 294 -0.67 -12.14 -14.47
N LYS A 295 -1.51 -12.07 -13.43
CA LYS A 295 -1.16 -11.63 -12.08
C LYS A 295 -1.29 -12.77 -11.07
N ALA A 296 -0.37 -12.84 -10.10
CA ALA A 296 -0.47 -13.70 -8.93
C ALA A 296 -1.02 -12.88 -7.75
N LEU A 297 -2.18 -13.28 -7.22
CA LEU A 297 -2.80 -12.69 -6.05
C LEU A 297 -2.48 -13.55 -4.84
N ILE A 298 -1.90 -12.94 -3.82
CA ILE A 298 -1.39 -13.61 -2.62
C ILE A 298 -2.04 -12.98 -1.40
N VAL A 299 -2.68 -13.80 -0.55
CA VAL A 299 -3.06 -13.39 0.81
C VAL A 299 -2.12 -14.09 1.79
N LEU A 300 -1.21 -13.31 2.37
CA LEU A 300 -0.20 -13.77 3.31
C LEU A 300 -0.63 -13.42 4.74
N GLY A 301 -0.54 -14.39 5.66
CA GLY A 301 -0.62 -14.15 7.10
C GLY A 301 0.58 -14.74 7.81
N MET A 302 1.30 -13.97 8.63
CA MET A 302 2.46 -14.46 9.39
C MET A 302 2.37 -14.05 10.86
N GLY A 303 2.67 -14.98 11.76
CA GLY A 303 2.57 -14.79 13.21
C GLY A 303 2.67 -16.11 13.97
N LEU A 304 2.21 -16.13 15.22
CA LEU A 304 2.13 -17.39 15.98
C LEU A 304 1.19 -18.39 15.28
N LYS A 305 1.58 -19.67 15.19
CA LYS A 305 0.83 -20.71 14.49
C LYS A 305 -0.64 -20.79 14.92
N ASN A 306 -0.91 -20.76 16.23
CA ASN A 306 -2.28 -20.80 16.75
C ASN A 306 -3.10 -19.57 16.37
N THR A 307 -2.47 -18.39 16.30
CA THR A 307 -3.10 -17.15 15.81
C THR A 307 -3.49 -17.27 14.35
N ILE A 308 -2.55 -17.64 13.47
CA ILE A 308 -2.82 -17.81 12.03
C ILE A 308 -3.92 -18.85 11.78
N LEU A 309 -3.89 -19.98 12.50
CA LEU A 309 -4.93 -21.00 12.42
C LEU A 309 -6.30 -20.51 12.92
N SER A 310 -6.35 -19.67 13.97
CA SER A 310 -7.60 -19.08 14.46
C SER A 310 -8.24 -18.08 13.49
N ARG A 311 -7.45 -17.44 12.63
CA ARG A 311 -7.96 -16.52 11.59
C ARG A 311 -8.29 -17.21 10.28
N ASP A 312 -7.85 -18.46 10.08
CA ASP A 312 -7.89 -19.19 8.81
C ASP A 312 -9.25 -19.09 8.08
N GLN A 313 -10.37 -19.27 8.78
CA GLN A 313 -11.70 -19.16 8.17
C GLN A 313 -11.99 -17.75 7.62
N VAL A 314 -11.56 -16.69 8.32
CA VAL A 314 -11.75 -15.30 7.88
C VAL A 314 -10.78 -14.97 6.73
N ILE A 315 -9.52 -15.40 6.83
CA ILE A 315 -8.52 -15.20 5.76
C ILE A 315 -8.93 -15.95 4.48
N ARG A 316 -9.51 -17.14 4.58
CA ARG A 316 -10.11 -17.84 3.43
C ARG A 316 -11.29 -17.09 2.82
N GLN A 317 -12.13 -16.43 3.62
CA GLN A 317 -13.24 -15.62 3.11
C GLN A 317 -12.71 -14.39 2.34
N ILE A 318 -11.70 -13.72 2.88
CA ILE A 318 -10.96 -12.64 2.19
C ILE A 318 -10.40 -13.17 0.86
N PHE A 319 -9.63 -14.27 0.88
CA PHE A 319 -9.02 -14.85 -0.31
C PHE A 319 -10.03 -15.30 -1.37
N THR A 320 -11.09 -16.00 -1.00
CA THR A 320 -12.12 -16.49 -1.94
C THR A 320 -13.02 -15.39 -2.49
N SER A 321 -12.99 -14.20 -1.88
CA SER A 321 -13.65 -13.00 -2.40
C SER A 321 -12.80 -12.15 -3.34
N LEU A 322 -11.51 -12.50 -3.55
CA LEU A 322 -10.64 -11.80 -4.50
C LEU A 322 -11.14 -11.99 -5.95
N GLY A 323 -11.38 -10.87 -6.61
CA GLY A 323 -11.70 -10.81 -8.04
C GLY A 323 -11.07 -9.60 -8.71
N ILE A 324 -10.74 -9.73 -9.99
CA ILE A 324 -10.28 -8.64 -10.87
C ILE A 324 -11.48 -8.15 -11.69
N GLY A 325 -11.81 -6.86 -11.57
CA GLY A 325 -12.87 -6.20 -12.35
C GLY A 325 -14.28 -6.22 -11.74
N LYS A 326 -14.86 -5.01 -11.62
CA LYS A 326 -16.15 -4.64 -11.02
C LYS A 326 -16.35 -5.04 -9.54
N ALA A 327 -16.49 -4.00 -8.72
CA ALA A 327 -16.96 -4.09 -7.34
C ALA A 327 -18.20 -4.98 -7.21
N GLN A 328 -18.10 -6.06 -6.43
CA GLN A 328 -19.28 -6.81 -5.99
C GLN A 328 -19.98 -6.00 -4.90
N MET A 329 -21.12 -5.41 -5.30
CA MET A 329 -22.11 -4.82 -4.39
C MET A 329 -22.78 -5.88 -3.51
N ASP A 330 -23.42 -5.40 -2.46
CA ASP A 330 -24.32 -6.13 -1.57
C ASP A 330 -25.22 -7.14 -2.27
N ILE A 331 -25.35 -8.32 -1.66
CA ILE A 331 -26.00 -9.51 -2.22
C ILE A 331 -27.55 -9.38 -2.28
N ASN A 332 -28.10 -8.18 -2.11
CA ASN A 332 -29.53 -7.90 -2.02
C ASN A 332 -29.98 -6.71 -2.89
N LYS A 333 -29.67 -6.75 -4.19
CA LYS A 333 -30.54 -6.16 -5.24
C LYS A 333 -30.20 -6.69 -6.63
N SER A 334 -31.13 -7.40 -7.24
CA SER A 334 -31.17 -7.55 -8.69
C SER A 334 -31.60 -6.22 -9.31
N GLU A 335 -30.85 -5.70 -10.29
CA GLU A 335 -31.37 -5.43 -11.65
C GLU A 335 -30.36 -4.67 -12.53
N SER A 336 -30.47 -4.93 -13.84
CA SER A 336 -30.01 -4.10 -14.96
C SER A 336 -28.51 -4.07 -15.34
N ILE A 337 -28.28 -3.62 -16.57
CA ILE A 337 -27.07 -3.77 -17.39
C ILE A 337 -26.65 -2.37 -17.88
N GLN A 338 -25.34 -2.06 -17.85
CA GLN A 338 -24.67 -0.85 -18.44
C GLN A 338 -24.88 0.49 -17.66
N PRO A 339 -24.05 1.55 -17.84
CA PRO A 339 -23.14 1.84 -18.96
C PRO A 339 -21.69 2.28 -18.64
N VAL A 340 -20.98 2.63 -19.72
CA VAL A 340 -19.64 3.28 -19.79
C VAL A 340 -19.62 4.61 -19.01
N SER A 341 -18.49 4.96 -18.40
CA SER A 341 -18.27 6.26 -17.76
C SER A 341 -18.49 7.42 -18.74
N SER A 342 -19.20 8.46 -18.30
CA SER A 342 -19.53 9.61 -19.15
C SER A 342 -18.29 10.44 -19.51
N SER A 343 -18.21 10.86 -20.77
CA SER A 343 -17.17 11.76 -21.30
C SER A 343 -17.35 13.23 -20.93
N GLN A 344 -18.23 13.52 -19.96
CA GLN A 344 -18.58 14.87 -19.52
C GLN A 344 -18.01 15.14 -18.12
N ILE A 345 -17.45 16.34 -17.93
CA ILE A 345 -17.01 16.84 -16.63
C ILE A 345 -18.26 17.26 -15.84
N GLY A 346 -18.47 16.64 -14.69
CA GLY A 346 -19.59 16.90 -13.81
C GLY A 346 -19.43 18.17 -12.97
N ALA A 347 -20.51 18.58 -12.32
CA ALA A 347 -20.48 19.72 -11.40
C ALA A 347 -19.55 19.42 -10.20
N GLY A 348 -18.50 20.24 -10.05
CA GLY A 348 -17.47 20.05 -9.01
C GLY A 348 -16.25 19.25 -9.46
N GLU A 349 -16.25 18.66 -10.66
CA GLU A 349 -15.07 18.04 -11.26
C GLU A 349 -14.28 19.06 -12.12
N VAL A 350 -12.99 18.80 -12.32
CA VAL A 350 -12.08 19.59 -13.17
C VAL A 350 -11.32 18.65 -14.09
N GLY A 351 -11.00 19.05 -15.31
CA GLY A 351 -10.33 18.16 -16.25
C GLY A 351 -10.18 18.71 -17.66
N ASP A 352 -9.81 17.84 -18.59
CA ASP A 352 -9.77 18.12 -20.02
C ASP A 352 -10.45 17.03 -20.85
N PRO A 353 -11.58 17.33 -21.53
CA PRO A 353 -12.27 16.37 -22.38
C PRO A 353 -11.50 15.94 -23.64
N ASN A 354 -10.59 16.78 -24.15
CA ASN A 354 -9.81 16.49 -25.36
C ASN A 354 -8.65 15.53 -25.07
N TRP A 355 -8.15 15.58 -23.83
CA TRP A 355 -7.17 14.65 -23.28
C TRP A 355 -7.79 13.48 -22.51
N GLY A 356 -9.11 13.48 -22.31
CA GLY A 356 -9.87 12.35 -21.78
C GLY A 356 -9.70 12.11 -20.28
N PHE A 357 -9.43 13.16 -19.50
CA PHE A 357 -9.24 13.06 -18.06
C PHE A 357 -10.08 14.06 -17.27
N LYS A 358 -10.42 13.68 -16.03
CA LYS A 358 -11.02 14.55 -15.02
C LYS A 358 -10.64 14.09 -13.62
N PHE A 359 -10.71 14.98 -12.65
CA PHE A 359 -10.39 14.72 -11.25
C PHE A 359 -11.25 15.62 -10.35
N THR A 360 -11.26 15.33 -9.05
CA THR A 360 -11.91 16.17 -8.05
C THR A 360 -10.87 17.13 -7.45
N PRO A 361 -11.05 18.46 -7.53
CA PRO A 361 -10.12 19.39 -6.90
C PRO A 361 -10.14 19.20 -5.38
N PRO A 362 -8.99 19.24 -4.68
CA PRO A 362 -8.95 19.07 -3.23
C PRO A 362 -9.76 20.14 -2.50
N GLU A 363 -10.28 19.82 -1.32
CA GLU A 363 -11.11 20.74 -0.54
C GLU A 363 -10.35 22.06 -0.26
N SER A 364 -11.06 23.19 -0.43
CA SER A 364 -10.51 24.56 -0.33
C SER A 364 -9.44 24.97 -1.36
N TRP A 365 -9.04 24.09 -2.28
CA TRP A 365 -8.16 24.47 -3.40
C TRP A 365 -8.96 25.12 -4.53
N LYS A 366 -8.51 26.30 -4.97
CA LYS A 366 -9.07 27.04 -6.09
C LYS A 366 -8.28 26.68 -7.35
N TYR A 367 -8.94 26.67 -8.50
CA TYR A 367 -8.30 26.34 -9.77
C TYR A 367 -8.58 27.38 -10.86
N GLN A 368 -7.66 27.46 -11.81
CA GLN A 368 -7.82 28.13 -13.10
C GLN A 368 -7.37 27.16 -14.20
N LYS A 369 -8.00 27.24 -15.37
CA LYS A 369 -7.65 26.41 -16.53
C LYS A 369 -7.35 27.30 -17.73
N ASN A 370 -6.27 27.00 -18.43
CA ASN A 370 -5.97 27.54 -19.75
C ASN A 370 -5.97 26.40 -20.80
N THR A 371 -5.45 26.65 -22.00
CA THR A 371 -5.48 25.68 -23.10
C THR A 371 -4.52 24.49 -22.90
N SER A 372 -3.45 24.62 -22.11
CA SER A 372 -2.39 23.62 -21.97
C SER A 372 -2.27 23.03 -20.56
N MET A 373 -2.78 23.70 -19.52
CA MET A 373 -2.68 23.25 -18.13
C MET A 373 -3.83 23.75 -17.24
N ILE A 374 -4.01 23.07 -16.11
CA ILE A 374 -4.84 23.47 -14.99
C ILE A 374 -3.91 23.83 -13.83
N ILE A 375 -4.10 25.01 -13.25
CA ILE A 375 -3.31 25.53 -12.12
C ILE A 375 -4.23 25.57 -10.90
N LEU A 376 -3.77 25.01 -9.78
CA LEU A 376 -4.46 25.09 -8.49
C LEU A 376 -3.60 25.80 -7.45
N GLY A 377 -4.27 26.56 -6.58
CA GLY A 377 -3.67 27.27 -5.46
C GLY A 377 -4.58 27.31 -4.22
N HIS A 378 -3.99 27.64 -3.08
CA HIS A 378 -4.66 27.70 -1.78
C HIS A 378 -4.41 29.05 -1.11
N ASP A 379 -5.36 29.55 -0.33
CA ASP A 379 -5.25 30.88 0.29
C ASP A 379 -4.16 30.97 1.38
N THR A 380 -3.76 29.83 1.95
CA THR A 380 -2.83 29.76 3.10
C THR A 380 -1.67 28.76 2.94
N ILE A 381 -1.70 27.88 1.94
CA ILE A 381 -0.63 26.91 1.72
C ILE A 381 0.26 27.47 0.62
N ALA A 382 1.51 27.79 0.97
CA ALA A 382 2.46 28.38 0.03
C ALA A 382 2.89 27.34 -1.02
N GLY A 383 2.52 27.58 -2.27
CA GLY A 383 2.83 26.73 -3.41
C GLY A 383 1.70 26.72 -4.43
N MET A 384 1.92 26.01 -5.53
CA MET A 384 0.92 25.78 -6.58
C MET A 384 0.97 24.32 -7.01
N ILE A 385 -0.15 23.82 -7.54
CA ILE A 385 -0.21 22.52 -8.20
C ILE A 385 -0.56 22.75 -9.67
N LEU A 386 0.33 22.30 -10.56
CA LEU A 386 0.11 22.29 -12.01
C LEU A 386 -0.39 20.91 -12.41
N VAL A 387 -1.36 20.83 -13.32
CA VAL A 387 -1.82 19.58 -13.95
C VAL A 387 -1.81 19.78 -15.46
N MET A 388 -0.99 19.01 -16.17
CA MET A 388 -0.77 19.11 -17.62
C MET A 388 -0.87 17.72 -18.26
N PRO A 389 -1.37 17.59 -19.50
CA PRO A 389 -1.42 16.31 -20.18
C PRO A 389 -0.04 15.83 -20.64
N HIS A 390 0.13 14.52 -20.86
CA HIS A 390 1.27 13.94 -21.58
C HIS A 390 0.83 12.83 -22.56
N ILE A 391 1.71 12.48 -23.50
CA ILE A 391 1.43 11.53 -24.59
C ILE A 391 1.99 10.12 -24.39
N SER A 392 2.80 9.91 -23.33
CA SER A 392 3.51 8.64 -23.08
C SER A 392 2.58 7.42 -23.18
N LYS A 393 3.00 6.42 -23.95
CA LYS A 393 2.17 5.26 -24.32
C LYS A 393 2.11 4.20 -23.21
N ASN A 394 3.14 4.15 -22.38
CA ASN A 394 3.31 3.16 -21.32
C ASN A 394 4.07 3.76 -20.12
N ILE A 395 4.16 2.98 -19.05
CA ILE A 395 4.79 3.40 -17.80
C ILE A 395 6.31 3.61 -17.93
N GLN A 396 6.99 2.89 -18.84
CA GLN A 396 8.43 3.01 -19.07
C GLN A 396 8.79 4.33 -19.78
N GLU A 397 7.99 4.74 -20.75
CA GLU A 397 8.15 6.02 -21.45
C GLU A 397 7.85 7.20 -20.52
N LEU A 398 6.81 7.08 -19.69
CA LEU A 398 6.53 8.06 -18.62
C LEU A 398 7.66 8.10 -17.58
N GLN A 399 8.24 6.95 -17.23
CA GLN A 399 9.38 6.85 -16.33
C GLN A 399 10.61 7.58 -16.90
N SER A 400 10.93 7.37 -18.18
CA SER A 400 12.03 8.07 -18.85
C SER A 400 11.80 9.59 -18.82
N GLN A 401 10.63 10.05 -19.26
CA GLN A 401 10.27 11.47 -19.26
C GLN A 401 10.38 12.10 -17.86
N MET A 402 9.93 11.38 -16.82
CA MET A 402 10.04 11.86 -15.43
C MET A 402 11.46 11.79 -14.86
N GLN A 403 12.32 10.90 -15.37
CA GLN A 403 13.75 10.82 -15.00
C GLN A 403 14.56 11.95 -15.65
N ASP A 404 14.27 12.27 -16.91
CA ASP A 404 14.89 13.40 -17.64
C ASP A 404 14.52 14.75 -16.99
N GLY A 405 13.34 14.84 -16.38
CA GLY A 405 12.87 16.01 -15.65
C GLY A 405 12.18 17.03 -16.55
N LEU A 406 12.14 18.29 -16.11
CA LEU A 406 11.58 19.40 -16.90
C LEU A 406 12.68 20.44 -17.17
N GLN A 407 12.87 20.81 -18.43
CA GLN A 407 13.83 21.83 -18.85
C GLN A 407 13.25 22.63 -20.01
N GLU A 408 12.59 23.75 -19.70
CA GLU A 408 11.96 24.67 -20.66
C GLU A 408 12.22 26.12 -20.22
N ASP A 409 12.80 26.94 -21.10
CA ASP A 409 13.14 28.35 -20.86
C ASP A 409 13.84 28.62 -19.51
N GLU A 410 13.19 29.37 -18.60
CA GLU A 410 13.70 29.69 -17.25
C GLU A 410 13.32 28.64 -16.18
N THR A 411 12.65 27.55 -16.58
CA THR A 411 12.24 26.44 -15.72
C THR A 411 13.16 25.23 -15.88
N GLN A 412 13.72 24.77 -14.76
CA GLN A 412 14.52 23.56 -14.65
C GLN A 412 14.11 22.80 -13.39
N LEU A 413 13.67 21.55 -13.51
CA LEU A 413 13.36 20.66 -12.40
C LEU A 413 14.06 19.30 -12.61
N MET A 414 14.99 18.97 -11.73
CA MET A 414 15.75 17.71 -11.77
C MET A 414 15.29 16.76 -10.67
N LEU A 415 15.11 15.48 -11.03
CA LEU A 415 14.72 14.43 -10.09
C LEU A 415 15.77 14.27 -8.98
N THR A 416 15.29 14.19 -7.74
CA THR A 416 16.12 14.03 -6.53
C THR A 416 15.84 12.68 -5.90
N GLY A 417 16.67 11.70 -6.25
CA GLY A 417 16.51 10.30 -5.85
C GLY A 417 15.96 9.45 -6.99
N THR A 418 15.08 8.49 -6.67
CA THR A 418 14.44 7.60 -7.64
C THR A 418 12.94 7.85 -7.71
N LEU A 419 12.35 7.58 -8.87
CA LEU A 419 10.90 7.50 -9.00
C LEU A 419 10.34 6.32 -8.21
N LYS A 420 9.09 6.46 -7.81
CA LYS A 420 8.28 5.52 -7.03
C LYS A 420 6.92 5.30 -7.73
N THR A 421 6.16 4.28 -7.35
CA THR A 421 5.03 3.72 -8.11
C THR A 421 3.75 3.64 -7.27
N MET A 422 2.79 4.51 -7.51
CA MET A 422 1.51 4.55 -6.76
C MET A 422 0.43 3.75 -7.49
N GLY A 423 0.62 2.43 -7.55
CA GLY A 423 -0.20 1.51 -8.37
C GLY A 423 0.24 1.48 -9.84
N ASP A 424 -0.42 0.64 -10.64
CA ASP A 424 0.04 0.22 -11.98
C ASP A 424 0.24 1.38 -12.98
N ASN A 425 -0.42 2.53 -12.74
CA ASN A 425 -0.51 3.65 -13.68
C ASN A 425 0.03 4.98 -13.12
N ILE A 426 0.71 5.01 -11.97
CA ILE A 426 1.17 6.29 -11.39
C ILE A 426 2.64 6.22 -10.98
N LEU A 427 3.45 7.17 -11.45
CA LEU A 427 4.81 7.40 -10.99
C LEU A 427 4.90 8.69 -10.20
N TYR A 428 5.78 8.77 -9.21
CA TYR A 428 6.04 10.01 -8.48
C TYR A 428 7.50 10.15 -8.00
N GLY A 429 7.94 11.40 -7.82
CA GLY A 429 9.30 11.75 -7.40
C GLY A 429 9.38 13.12 -6.74
N ASP A 430 10.45 13.35 -5.97
CA ASP A 430 10.82 14.67 -5.45
C ASP A 430 11.81 15.32 -6.42
N TYR A 431 11.65 16.63 -6.67
CA TYR A 431 12.47 17.40 -7.62
C TYR A 431 13.01 18.67 -6.95
N ASN A 432 14.21 19.08 -7.36
CA ASN A 432 14.81 20.36 -7.01
C ASN A 432 15.11 21.15 -8.30
N GLY A 433 15.08 22.47 -8.23
CA GLY A 433 15.54 23.28 -9.35
C GLY A 433 15.14 24.76 -9.27
N VAL A 434 14.86 25.35 -10.43
CA VAL A 434 14.59 26.78 -10.60
C VAL A 434 13.34 26.98 -11.46
N ILE A 435 12.49 27.93 -11.08
CA ILE A 435 11.39 28.47 -11.91
C ILE A 435 11.49 30.00 -11.82
N ASP A 436 11.47 30.70 -12.95
CA ASP A 436 11.57 32.17 -13.05
C ASP A 436 12.71 32.76 -12.19
N GLY A 437 13.87 32.10 -12.22
CA GLY A 437 15.05 32.45 -11.43
C GLY A 437 14.98 32.14 -9.92
N GLN A 438 13.85 31.66 -9.40
CA GLN A 438 13.69 31.28 -7.98
C GLN A 438 13.96 29.80 -7.74
N GLN A 439 14.72 29.49 -6.68
CA GLN A 439 14.95 28.11 -6.24
C GLN A 439 13.66 27.49 -5.68
N VAL A 440 13.32 26.28 -6.15
CA VAL A 440 12.08 25.58 -5.81
C VAL A 440 12.31 24.10 -5.46
N LYS A 441 11.36 23.54 -4.71
CA LYS A 441 11.16 22.10 -4.54
C LYS A 441 9.80 21.69 -5.08
N ALA A 442 9.72 20.52 -5.71
CA ALA A 442 8.47 20.01 -6.24
C ALA A 442 8.26 18.50 -6.00
N ARG A 443 6.99 18.09 -5.89
CA ARG A 443 6.54 16.72 -6.09
C ARG A 443 6.03 16.61 -7.52
N GLY A 444 6.70 15.82 -8.35
CA GLY A 444 6.18 15.43 -9.68
C GLY A 444 5.44 14.09 -9.57
N ILE A 445 4.27 13.99 -10.18
CA ILE A 445 3.44 12.78 -10.24
C ILE A 445 2.94 12.61 -11.68
N GLY A 446 3.33 11.56 -12.39
CA GLY A 446 2.79 11.21 -13.70
C GLY A 446 1.72 10.13 -13.56
N THR A 447 0.55 10.32 -14.16
CA THR A 447 -0.57 9.37 -14.15
C THR A 447 -0.90 8.92 -15.57
N LEU A 448 -0.88 7.63 -15.85
CA LEU A 448 -1.08 7.02 -17.16
C LEU A 448 -2.56 6.64 -17.38
N SER A 449 -3.05 6.86 -18.59
CA SER A 449 -4.37 6.42 -19.03
C SER A 449 -4.33 4.99 -19.58
N GLN A 450 -5.31 4.17 -19.19
CA GLN A 450 -5.58 2.87 -19.85
C GLN A 450 -5.84 2.97 -21.36
N TYR A 451 -6.09 4.19 -21.86
CA TYR A 451 -6.31 4.46 -23.27
C TYR A 451 -5.02 4.93 -23.99
N GLY A 452 -3.91 5.18 -23.27
CA GLY A 452 -2.67 5.81 -23.76
C GLY A 452 -2.63 7.34 -23.55
N GLY A 453 -1.45 7.89 -23.27
CA GLY A 453 -1.28 9.25 -22.75
C GLY A 453 -1.64 9.34 -21.26
N GLY A 454 -1.74 10.55 -20.71
CA GLY A 454 -2.06 10.73 -19.30
C GLY A 454 -1.97 12.18 -18.81
N ALA A 455 -1.69 12.38 -17.52
CA ALA A 455 -1.51 13.70 -16.90
C ALA A 455 -0.29 13.73 -15.95
N ILE A 456 0.55 14.75 -16.06
CA ILE A 456 1.62 15.09 -15.12
C ILE A 456 1.08 16.15 -14.15
N ILE A 457 1.31 15.95 -12.86
CA ILE A 457 0.94 16.82 -11.76
C ILE A 457 2.25 17.30 -11.09
N ILE A 458 2.44 18.61 -10.95
CA ILE A 458 3.64 19.19 -10.32
C ILE A 458 3.20 20.09 -9.17
N ALA A 459 3.47 19.67 -7.93
CA ALA A 459 3.20 20.46 -6.73
C ALA A 459 4.49 21.16 -6.29
N VAL A 460 4.57 22.48 -6.44
CA VAL A 460 5.84 23.24 -6.36
C VAL A 460 5.75 24.43 -5.40
N THR A 461 6.84 24.67 -4.64
CA THR A 461 6.98 25.79 -3.70
C THR A 461 8.45 26.06 -3.36
N THR A 462 8.73 27.07 -2.53
CA THR A 462 10.09 27.36 -2.04
C THR A 462 10.59 26.24 -1.09
N PRO A 463 11.91 25.96 -1.05
CA PRO A 463 12.44 24.84 -0.28
C PRO A 463 12.11 24.82 1.21
N ASP A 464 11.86 25.98 1.83
CA ASP A 464 11.49 26.16 3.24
C ASP A 464 9.99 25.94 3.53
N LYS A 465 9.14 25.90 2.50
CA LYS A 465 7.69 25.65 2.60
C LYS A 465 7.27 24.27 2.12
N TYR A 466 8.18 23.53 1.48
CA TYR A 466 7.93 22.19 0.96
C TYR A 466 7.55 21.20 2.08
N SER A 467 6.30 20.72 2.06
CA SER A 467 5.74 19.90 3.13
C SER A 467 4.55 19.05 2.67
N ILE A 468 4.10 18.12 3.51
CA ILE A 468 2.94 17.25 3.24
C ILE A 468 1.63 18.02 2.98
N GLN A 469 1.53 19.28 3.42
CA GLN A 469 0.34 20.12 3.17
C GLN A 469 0.21 20.51 1.69
N LEU A 470 1.31 20.53 0.93
CA LEU A 470 1.33 20.72 -0.53
C LEU A 470 1.31 19.38 -1.27
N ILE A 471 1.97 18.35 -0.74
CA ILE A 471 2.09 17.03 -1.39
C ILE A 471 0.75 16.28 -1.37
N ASN A 472 0.07 16.20 -0.22
CA ASN A 472 -1.14 15.39 -0.08
C ASN A 472 -2.26 15.83 -1.05
N PRO A 473 -2.56 17.13 -1.27
CA PRO A 473 -3.55 17.55 -2.25
C PRO A 473 -3.19 17.16 -3.70
N ALA A 474 -1.90 17.13 -4.06
CA ALA A 474 -1.47 16.69 -5.38
C ALA A 474 -1.63 15.17 -5.57
N GLU A 475 -1.34 14.38 -4.53
CA GLU A 475 -1.67 12.95 -4.52
C GLU A 475 -3.18 12.70 -4.54
N THR A 476 -4.00 13.55 -3.90
CA THR A 476 -5.47 13.48 -3.99
C THR A 476 -5.96 13.72 -5.42
N ILE A 477 -5.34 14.65 -6.16
CA ILE A 477 -5.62 14.85 -7.59
C ILE A 477 -5.26 13.59 -8.38
N ALA A 478 -4.07 13.02 -8.16
CA ALA A 478 -3.64 11.79 -8.83
C ALA A 478 -4.57 10.59 -8.53
N LYS A 479 -4.95 10.39 -7.26
CA LYS A 479 -5.84 9.32 -6.80
C LYS A 479 -7.29 9.49 -7.25
N SER A 480 -7.73 10.73 -7.51
CA SER A 480 -9.08 11.01 -8.06
C SER A 480 -9.12 11.13 -9.59
N MET A 481 -7.99 10.92 -10.26
CA MET A 481 -7.87 10.99 -11.72
C MET A 481 -8.69 9.86 -12.38
N GLN A 482 -9.69 10.26 -13.16
CA GLN A 482 -10.55 9.39 -13.95
C GLN A 482 -10.28 9.61 -15.43
N TYR A 483 -9.90 8.54 -16.13
CA TYR A 483 -9.76 8.53 -17.57
C TYR A 483 -11.02 7.99 -18.25
N PHE A 484 -11.45 8.68 -19.30
CA PHE A 484 -12.53 8.24 -20.19
C PHE A 484 -12.02 8.23 -21.64
N LYS A 485 -12.60 7.36 -22.45
CA LYS A 485 -12.30 7.35 -23.88
C LYS A 485 -12.78 8.68 -24.47
N VAL A 486 -11.86 9.49 -24.97
CA VAL A 486 -12.18 10.72 -25.71
C VAL A 486 -13.14 10.35 -26.83
N ASP A 487 -14.36 10.90 -26.79
CA ASP A 487 -15.29 10.77 -27.89
C ASP A 487 -14.79 11.66 -29.03
N VAL A 488 -14.50 11.04 -30.18
CA VAL A 488 -13.62 11.59 -31.22
C VAL A 488 -14.33 12.65 -32.08
N SER A 489 -15.45 13.19 -31.59
CA SER A 489 -16.44 13.88 -32.39
C SER A 489 -16.58 15.37 -32.01
N SER A 490 -15.76 16.23 -32.63
CA SER A 490 -16.31 17.18 -33.63
C SER A 490 -15.34 18.24 -34.16
N GLU A 491 -14.35 18.75 -33.42
CA GLU A 491 -13.39 19.75 -33.96
C GLU A 491 -12.04 19.16 -34.36
N LEU A 492 -11.33 18.53 -33.42
CA LEU A 492 -9.96 18.03 -33.65
C LEU A 492 -9.91 16.97 -34.77
N MET A 493 -10.89 16.07 -34.81
CA MET A 493 -11.02 15.10 -35.90
C MET A 493 -11.28 15.81 -37.24
N GLN A 494 -12.13 16.84 -37.29
CA GLN A 494 -12.33 17.62 -38.52
C GLN A 494 -11.06 18.35 -38.97
N HIS A 495 -10.22 18.80 -38.03
CA HIS A 495 -8.93 19.39 -38.35
C HIS A 495 -7.99 18.37 -39.02
N PHE A 496 -7.92 17.14 -38.51
CA PHE A 496 -7.07 16.08 -39.09
C PHE A 496 -7.66 15.37 -40.31
N VAL A 497 -8.97 15.48 -40.58
CA VAL A 497 -9.58 14.93 -41.80
C VAL A 497 -8.92 15.51 -43.06
N GLY A 498 -8.44 14.63 -43.93
CA GLY A 498 -7.74 14.98 -45.16
C GLY A 498 -6.63 13.98 -45.48
N THR A 499 -5.83 14.32 -46.48
CA THR A 499 -4.69 13.52 -46.93
C THR A 499 -3.39 14.23 -46.57
N TRP A 500 -2.56 13.54 -45.80
CA TRP A 500 -1.28 13.98 -45.29
C TRP A 500 -0.17 13.28 -46.09
N THR A 501 0.80 14.04 -46.59
CA THR A 501 1.90 13.50 -47.40
C THR A 501 3.25 13.89 -46.85
N ASN A 502 4.12 12.89 -46.67
CA ASN A 502 5.55 13.02 -46.48
C ASN A 502 6.24 12.57 -47.77
N TYR A 503 7.23 13.35 -48.21
CA TYR A 503 8.06 13.04 -49.37
C TYR A 503 9.53 13.13 -48.98
N THR A 504 10.28 12.05 -49.19
CA THR A 504 11.75 12.08 -49.15
C THR A 504 12.31 11.99 -50.57
N LYS A 505 13.64 11.90 -50.71
CA LYS A 505 14.27 11.70 -52.02
C LYS A 505 13.86 10.39 -52.71
N ASN A 506 13.58 9.34 -51.94
CA ASN A 506 13.39 7.97 -52.44
C ASN A 506 12.07 7.32 -51.96
N THR A 507 11.30 7.99 -51.09
CA THR A 507 10.05 7.47 -50.52
C THR A 507 8.93 8.52 -50.55
N SER A 508 7.71 8.03 -50.64
CA SER A 508 6.47 8.80 -50.56
C SER A 508 5.51 8.08 -49.62
N THR A 509 5.11 8.72 -48.53
CA THR A 509 4.11 8.20 -47.59
C THR A 509 2.88 9.09 -47.63
N GLN A 510 1.73 8.50 -47.93
CA GLN A 510 0.44 9.20 -47.99
C GLN A 510 -0.53 8.57 -46.98
N ILE A 511 -0.87 9.30 -45.93
CA ILE A 511 -1.86 8.92 -44.92
C ILE A 511 -3.16 9.66 -45.20
N THR A 512 -4.29 8.95 -45.32
CA THR A 512 -5.62 9.55 -45.47
C THR A 512 -6.47 9.25 -44.24
N LEU A 513 -6.96 10.32 -43.63
CA LEU A 513 -7.80 10.30 -42.43
C LEU A 513 -9.22 10.76 -42.82
N SER A 514 -10.15 9.82 -42.92
CA SER A 514 -11.51 10.08 -43.39
C SER A 514 -12.46 10.50 -42.27
N LYS A 515 -13.47 11.30 -42.62
CA LYS A 515 -14.49 11.83 -41.67
C LYS A 515 -15.37 10.74 -41.02
N ASP A 516 -15.47 9.56 -41.63
CA ASP A 516 -16.17 8.39 -41.09
C ASP A 516 -15.27 7.55 -40.15
N GLY A 517 -14.08 8.04 -39.82
CA GLY A 517 -13.09 7.32 -39.02
C GLY A 517 -12.39 6.18 -39.77
N SER A 518 -12.51 6.07 -41.10
CA SER A 518 -11.68 5.16 -41.90
C SER A 518 -10.28 5.75 -42.15
N PHE A 519 -9.27 4.89 -42.17
CA PHE A 519 -7.88 5.22 -42.42
C PHE A 519 -7.37 4.40 -43.61
N SER A 520 -6.54 5.03 -44.43
CA SER A 520 -5.67 4.34 -45.38
C SER A 520 -4.30 4.98 -45.44
N GLU A 521 -3.29 4.17 -45.73
CA GLU A 521 -1.92 4.57 -45.95
C GLU A 521 -1.41 3.92 -47.23
N ASN A 522 -0.80 4.73 -48.10
CA ASN A 522 -0.03 4.28 -49.25
C ASN A 522 1.43 4.63 -49.00
N TYR A 523 2.30 3.62 -48.96
CA TYR A 523 3.75 3.81 -48.90
C TYR A 523 4.36 3.35 -50.22
N GLU A 524 5.16 4.22 -50.83
CA GLU A 524 5.93 3.92 -52.03
C GLU A 524 7.41 4.22 -51.77
N ALA A 525 8.27 3.27 -52.08
CA ALA A 525 9.72 3.45 -52.08
C ALA A 525 10.28 3.01 -53.43
N SER A 526 11.16 3.83 -53.99
CA SER A 526 11.95 3.46 -55.16
C SER A 526 13.41 3.83 -54.94
N TYR A 527 14.26 2.81 -54.97
CA TYR A 527 15.70 2.97 -54.93
C TYR A 527 16.23 2.59 -56.29
N SER A 528 16.97 3.49 -56.94
CA SER A 528 17.69 3.19 -58.17
C SER A 528 19.05 3.88 -58.18
N GLY A 529 19.98 3.26 -58.90
CA GLY A 529 21.28 3.83 -59.20
C GLY A 529 21.79 3.30 -60.52
N ASN A 530 22.67 4.06 -61.18
CA ASN A 530 23.37 3.62 -62.37
C ASN A 530 24.87 3.54 -62.06
N PHE A 531 25.57 2.60 -62.68
CA PHE A 531 27.02 2.54 -62.65
C PHE A 531 27.56 2.82 -64.05
N SER A 532 28.40 3.85 -64.17
CA SER A 532 29.10 4.19 -65.40
C SER A 532 30.55 3.69 -65.35
N ASN A 533 31.14 3.47 -66.52
CA ASN A 533 32.55 3.15 -66.61
C ASN A 533 33.44 4.39 -66.38
N GLN A 534 34.75 4.19 -66.32
CA GLN A 534 35.77 5.25 -66.19
C GLN A 534 35.76 6.30 -67.33
N TYR A 535 34.99 6.10 -68.39
CA TYR A 535 34.80 7.04 -69.51
C TYR A 535 33.43 7.75 -69.47
N GLY A 536 32.61 7.52 -68.43
CA GLY A 536 31.29 8.11 -68.27
C GLY A 536 30.16 7.40 -69.03
N ASN A 537 30.42 6.29 -69.73
CA ASN A 537 29.38 5.54 -70.41
C ASN A 537 28.57 4.72 -69.39
N ASP A 538 27.24 4.83 -69.43
CA ASP A 538 26.33 4.04 -68.61
C ASP A 538 26.50 2.54 -68.89
N MET A 539 26.76 1.74 -67.85
CA MET A 539 26.90 0.29 -67.93
C MET A 539 25.70 -0.47 -67.34
N GLY A 540 24.69 0.23 -66.83
CA GLY A 540 23.47 -0.38 -66.32
C GLY A 540 22.92 0.30 -65.08
N GLY A 541 21.60 0.20 -64.95
CA GLY A 541 20.85 0.57 -63.75
C GLY A 541 20.48 -0.65 -62.91
N TRP A 542 20.43 -0.47 -61.61
CA TRP A 542 19.88 -1.40 -60.64
C TRP A 542 18.79 -0.68 -59.85
N GLY A 543 17.66 -1.35 -59.60
CA GLY A 543 16.51 -0.72 -58.99
C GLY A 543 15.60 -1.67 -58.23
N THR A 544 15.05 -1.20 -57.11
CA THR A 544 14.04 -1.89 -56.31
C THR A 544 12.89 -0.93 -56.04
N ALA A 545 11.66 -1.42 -56.24
CA ALA A 545 10.44 -0.71 -55.91
C ALA A 545 9.67 -1.52 -54.87
N ARG A 546 9.12 -0.83 -53.86
CA ARG A 546 8.25 -1.40 -52.83
C ARG A 546 7.02 -0.51 -52.71
N GLN A 547 5.85 -1.12 -52.77
CA GLN A 547 4.57 -0.46 -52.54
C GLN A 547 3.82 -1.25 -51.47
N ASP A 548 3.49 -0.60 -50.36
CA ASP A 548 2.65 -1.16 -49.30
C ASP A 548 1.38 -0.32 -49.19
N GLN A 549 0.26 -0.99 -48.93
CA GLN A 549 -1.01 -0.34 -48.61
C GLN A 549 -1.55 -0.89 -47.30
N SER A 550 -1.90 0.00 -46.37
CA SER A 550 -2.52 -0.37 -45.11
C SER A 550 -3.88 0.34 -44.97
N GLN A 551 -4.83 -0.31 -44.29
CA GLN A 551 -6.20 0.17 -44.11
C GLN A 551 -6.71 -0.20 -42.72
N GLY A 552 -7.60 0.63 -42.20
CA GLY A 552 -8.14 0.45 -40.85
C GLY A 552 -9.11 1.54 -40.43
N ARG A 553 -9.20 1.74 -39.12
CA ARG A 553 -9.89 2.85 -38.46
C ARG A 553 -8.87 3.79 -37.82
N TRP A 554 -9.24 5.06 -37.63
CA TRP A 554 -8.44 5.99 -36.83
C TRP A 554 -9.29 6.76 -35.82
N THR A 555 -8.61 7.23 -34.78
CA THR A 555 -9.10 8.18 -33.79
C THR A 555 -7.98 9.17 -33.45
N VAL A 556 -8.31 10.31 -32.85
CA VAL A 556 -7.32 11.33 -32.44
C VAL A 556 -7.61 11.82 -31.03
N ARG A 557 -6.55 12.14 -30.28
CA ARG A 557 -6.60 12.78 -28.96
C ARG A 557 -5.53 13.87 -28.85
N GLY A 558 -5.70 14.73 -27.86
CA GLY A 558 -4.85 15.88 -27.63
C GLY A 558 -5.53 17.17 -28.06
N ASP A 559 -4.77 18.13 -28.55
CA ASP A 559 -5.25 19.42 -29.05
C ASP A 559 -4.65 19.73 -30.43
N ARG A 560 -4.83 20.94 -30.96
CA ARG A 560 -4.27 21.27 -32.29
C ARG A 560 -2.75 21.40 -32.29
N GLN A 561 -2.08 21.53 -31.15
CA GLN A 561 -0.62 21.66 -31.09
C GLN A 561 0.05 20.30 -30.97
N GLN A 562 -0.48 19.39 -30.16
CA GLN A 562 0.10 18.06 -29.97
C GLN A 562 -0.89 17.00 -29.47
N GLY A 563 -0.55 15.73 -29.69
CA GLY A 563 -1.31 14.60 -29.19
C GLY A 563 -0.99 13.29 -29.89
N THR A 564 -1.97 12.39 -29.99
CA THR A 564 -1.82 11.10 -30.67
C THR A 564 -2.97 10.81 -31.64
N ILE A 565 -2.62 10.32 -32.83
CA ILE A 565 -3.52 9.67 -33.78
C ILE A 565 -3.36 8.16 -33.59
N ILE A 566 -4.44 7.48 -33.24
CA ILE A 566 -4.47 6.04 -32.98
C ILE A 566 -5.15 5.37 -34.16
N ILE A 567 -4.41 4.50 -34.85
CA ILE A 567 -4.85 3.72 -36.00
C ILE A 567 -5.05 2.27 -35.56
N THR A 568 -6.18 1.67 -35.92
CA THR A 568 -6.43 0.22 -35.77
C THR A 568 -6.55 -0.38 -37.16
N LYS A 569 -5.52 -1.09 -37.61
CA LYS A 569 -5.49 -1.79 -38.91
C LYS A 569 -6.52 -2.92 -38.96
N ASN A 570 -6.90 -3.33 -40.16
CA ASN A 570 -7.87 -4.42 -40.39
C ASN A 570 -7.47 -5.80 -39.81
N ASN A 571 -6.17 -6.02 -39.53
CA ASN A 571 -5.65 -7.21 -38.86
C ASN A 571 -5.75 -7.16 -37.31
N GLY A 572 -6.29 -6.07 -36.75
CA GLY A 572 -6.37 -5.83 -35.29
C GLY A 572 -5.12 -5.18 -34.69
N GLU A 573 -4.07 -4.96 -35.49
CA GLU A 573 -2.85 -4.26 -35.06
C GLU A 573 -3.14 -2.78 -34.80
N GLN A 574 -2.71 -2.26 -33.66
CA GLN A 574 -2.89 -0.85 -33.30
C GLN A 574 -1.56 -0.10 -33.40
N ILE A 575 -1.55 0.97 -34.22
CA ILE A 575 -0.45 1.91 -34.38
C ILE A 575 -0.83 3.21 -33.67
N THR A 576 0.13 3.82 -32.98
CA THR A 576 0.00 5.17 -32.44
C THR A 576 1.01 6.08 -33.13
N LEU A 577 0.51 7.11 -33.81
CA LEU A 577 1.29 8.23 -34.32
C LEU A 577 1.21 9.37 -33.32
N GLU A 578 2.32 9.76 -32.72
CA GLU A 578 2.40 11.04 -32.03
C GLU A 578 2.39 12.15 -33.07
N TYR A 579 1.64 13.22 -32.83
CA TYR A 579 1.70 14.41 -33.67
C TYR A 579 2.12 15.64 -32.88
N LYS A 580 2.89 16.51 -33.53
CA LYS A 580 3.20 17.86 -33.06
C LYS A 580 3.11 18.83 -34.24
N VAL A 581 2.45 19.97 -34.05
CA VAL A 581 2.32 21.00 -35.09
C VAL A 581 3.70 21.54 -35.47
N HIS A 582 3.93 21.77 -36.76
CA HIS A 582 5.17 22.37 -37.22
C HIS A 582 5.24 23.85 -36.78
N VAL A 583 6.35 24.21 -36.14
CA VAL A 583 6.66 25.58 -35.75
C VAL A 583 8.03 25.94 -36.29
N GLU A 584 8.10 26.90 -37.20
CA GLU A 584 9.37 27.44 -37.73
C GLU A 584 9.45 28.93 -37.41
N LYS A 585 10.57 29.39 -36.84
CA LYS A 585 10.83 30.82 -36.53
C LYS A 585 9.74 31.52 -35.68
N GLY A 586 8.95 30.74 -34.93
CA GLY A 586 7.85 31.24 -34.09
C GLY A 586 6.48 31.30 -34.80
N GLU A 587 6.39 30.93 -36.08
CA GLU A 587 5.13 30.80 -36.80
C GLU A 587 4.62 29.35 -36.74
N THR A 588 3.32 29.16 -36.51
CA THR A 588 2.67 27.83 -36.42
C THR A 588 1.97 27.46 -37.73
N PHE A 589 2.39 26.35 -38.33
CA PHE A 589 1.91 25.89 -39.64
C PHE A 589 0.78 24.86 -39.48
N TRP A 590 -0.47 25.32 -39.35
CA TRP A 590 -1.65 24.46 -39.11
C TRP A 590 -1.99 23.43 -40.21
N ASN A 591 -1.24 23.38 -41.32
CA ASN A 591 -1.36 22.35 -42.36
C ASN A 591 -0.13 21.41 -42.38
N GLU A 592 0.79 21.55 -41.44
CA GLU A 592 2.05 20.80 -41.39
C GLU A 592 2.26 20.23 -39.98
N TYR A 593 2.42 18.92 -39.89
CA TYR A 593 2.58 18.21 -38.62
C TYR A 593 3.72 17.20 -38.70
N LEU A 594 4.48 17.12 -37.61
CA LEU A 594 5.44 16.05 -37.38
C LEU A 594 4.66 14.83 -36.89
N PHE A 595 4.58 13.74 -37.66
CA PHE A 595 4.03 12.45 -37.21
C PHE A 595 5.18 11.50 -36.88
N ASN A 596 5.31 11.10 -35.61
CA ASN A 596 6.46 10.37 -35.07
C ASN A 596 7.84 11.01 -35.43
N GLY A 597 7.88 12.34 -35.60
CA GLY A 597 9.07 13.10 -35.98
C GLY A 597 9.25 13.39 -37.48
N ASP A 598 8.51 12.71 -38.37
CA ASP A 598 8.54 12.96 -39.81
C ASP A 598 7.55 14.06 -40.20
N LEU A 599 7.95 15.03 -41.02
CA LEU A 599 7.08 16.14 -41.42
C LEU A 599 6.08 15.73 -42.52
N TYR A 600 4.78 15.90 -42.27
CA TYR A 600 3.70 15.69 -43.22
C TYR A 600 2.99 17.02 -43.52
N GLY A 601 2.87 17.35 -44.81
CA GLY A 601 2.03 18.43 -45.30
C GLY A 601 0.63 17.92 -45.67
N LYS A 602 -0.41 18.69 -45.35
CA LYS A 602 -1.79 18.43 -45.74
C LYS A 602 -2.05 18.89 -47.18
N LYS A 603 -2.67 18.01 -47.99
CA LYS A 603 -3.14 18.32 -49.36
C LYS A 603 -4.55 18.91 -49.38
#